data_AF-A0A8T4D9P6-F1
#
_entry.id   AF-A0A8T4D9P6-F1
#
_cell.length_a   1.000
_cell.length_b   1.000
_cell.length_c   1.000
_cell.angle_alpha   90.00
_cell.angle_beta   90.00
_cell.angle_gamma   90.00
#
_symmetry.space_group_name_H-M   'P 1'
#
loop_
_entity.id
_entity.type
_entity.pdbx_description
1 polymer ?
#
loop_
_entity_poly.entity_id
_entity_poly.type
_entity_poly.pdbx_seq_one_letter_code
_entity_poly.pdbx_strand_id
1 'polypeptide(L)'
;MVTQHVKIPRERIGVLIGQNGSVKDDLERKSRSIITVDSIDGEVCIESPRDGDPLLALRVAEVVKAIGRGFSPENARALLDDELLLFEVISLADLSPKTLSRTKGRIIGQTGKTRRALEALTEVKISVYGKTISLLGNAEKVRVASEAIDMLIRGAPHSSVYRFLERKRKEEEERLGW
;
A
#
# COMPACT_ATOMS: atom_id res chain seq x y z
N MET A 1 8.19 -20.48 16.11
CA MET A 1 8.42 -20.22 14.68
C MET A 1 7.08 -19.80 14.13
N VAL A 2 7.02 -18.60 13.57
CA VAL A 2 5.83 -18.09 12.89
C VAL A 2 6.18 -18.04 11.41
N THR A 3 5.34 -18.65 10.59
CA THR A 3 5.51 -18.69 9.14
C THR A 3 4.37 -17.93 8.49
N GLN A 4 4.70 -17.02 7.57
CA GLN A 4 3.73 -16.26 6.78
C GLN A 4 3.93 -16.56 5.30
N HIS A 5 2.83 -16.71 4.58
CA HIS A 5 2.83 -16.92 3.14
C HIS A 5 2.16 -15.75 2.45
N VAL A 6 2.85 -15.16 1.47
CA VAL A 6 2.32 -14.05 0.68
C VAL A 6 2.54 -14.36 -0.79
N LYS A 7 1.48 -14.28 -1.59
CA LYS A 7 1.59 -14.40 -3.04
C LYS A 7 1.70 -13.01 -3.68
N ILE A 8 2.72 -12.80 -4.50
CA ILE A 8 2.93 -11.58 -5.27
C ILE A 8 2.91 -11.85 -6.77
N PRO A 9 2.58 -10.85 -7.61
CA PRO A 9 2.67 -10.98 -9.06
C PRO A 9 4.11 -11.27 -9.50
N ARG A 10 4.29 -12.11 -10.53
CA ARG A 10 5.61 -12.56 -10.99
C ARG A 10 6.52 -11.40 -11.39
N GLU A 11 5.96 -10.40 -12.05
CA GLU A 11 6.64 -9.18 -12.46
C GLU A 11 7.11 -8.30 -11.28
N ARG A 12 6.63 -8.57 -10.06
CA ARG A 12 7.04 -7.88 -8.83
C ARG A 12 8.10 -8.63 -8.03
N ILE A 13 8.41 -9.88 -8.37
CA ILE A 13 9.45 -10.69 -7.72
C ILE A 13 10.81 -9.98 -7.79
N GLY A 14 11.18 -9.48 -8.97
CA GLY A 14 12.44 -8.74 -9.13
C GLY A 14 12.53 -7.48 -8.27
N VAL A 15 11.40 -6.81 -8.00
CA VAL A 15 11.35 -5.63 -7.13
C VAL A 15 11.50 -6.00 -5.65
N LEU A 16 10.92 -7.13 -5.24
CA LEU A 16 11.08 -7.66 -3.89
C LEU A 16 12.52 -8.13 -3.62
N ILE A 17 13.15 -8.80 -4.59
CA ILE A 17 14.54 -9.25 -4.46
C ILE A 17 15.46 -8.03 -4.47
N GLY A 18 15.26 -7.09 -5.39
CA GLY A 18 16.14 -5.95 -5.59
C GLY A 18 17.44 -6.33 -6.32
N GLN A 19 18.25 -5.32 -6.67
CA GLN A 19 19.51 -5.56 -7.35
C GLN A 19 20.45 -6.34 -6.41
N ASN A 20 20.94 -7.50 -6.87
CA ASN A 20 21.78 -8.40 -6.08
C ASN A 20 21.16 -8.82 -4.73
N GLY A 21 19.83 -8.86 -4.60
CA GLY A 21 19.17 -9.22 -3.34
C GLY A 21 19.01 -8.08 -2.34
N SER A 22 19.41 -6.84 -2.69
CA SER A 22 19.50 -5.73 -1.74
C SER A 22 18.26 -5.46 -0.90
N VAL A 23 17.06 -5.62 -1.49
CA VAL A 23 15.79 -5.36 -0.79
C VAL A 23 15.47 -6.52 0.15
N LYS A 24 15.54 -7.76 -0.35
CA LYS A 24 15.35 -8.96 0.46
C LYS A 24 16.30 -8.98 1.65
N ASP A 25 17.59 -8.75 1.43
CA ASP A 25 18.63 -8.77 2.46
C ASP A 25 18.42 -7.70 3.54
N ASP A 26 17.89 -6.52 3.18
CA ASP A 26 17.52 -5.48 4.15
C ASP A 26 16.34 -5.92 5.02
N LEU A 27 15.32 -6.55 4.43
CA LEU A 27 14.16 -7.08 5.17
C LEU A 27 14.59 -8.18 6.14
N GLU A 28 15.36 -9.17 5.67
CA GLU A 28 15.87 -10.27 6.50
C GLU A 28 16.74 -9.77 7.65
N ARG A 29 17.66 -8.83 7.37
CA ARG A 29 18.53 -8.25 8.40
C ARG A 29 17.74 -7.54 9.50
N LYS A 30 16.71 -6.77 9.12
CA LYS A 30 15.91 -6.00 10.08
C LYS A 30 14.98 -6.86 10.93
N SER A 31 14.35 -7.86 10.33
CA SER A 31 13.37 -8.69 11.02
C SER A 31 13.96 -9.97 11.62
N ARG A 32 15.23 -10.29 11.31
CA ARG A 32 15.88 -11.59 11.55
C ARG A 32 15.10 -12.77 10.95
N SER A 33 14.15 -12.50 10.06
CA SER A 33 13.36 -13.54 9.38
C SER A 33 14.12 -14.08 8.17
N ILE A 34 13.79 -15.31 7.77
CA ILE A 34 14.25 -15.90 6.52
C ILE A 34 13.14 -15.73 5.48
N ILE A 35 13.47 -15.19 4.31
CA ILE A 35 12.54 -14.94 3.22
C ILE A 35 12.91 -15.84 2.03
N THR A 36 12.04 -16.78 1.70
CA THR A 36 12.18 -17.64 0.52
C THR A 36 11.17 -17.22 -0.53
N VAL A 37 11.61 -17.05 -1.77
CA VAL A 37 10.77 -16.59 -2.89
C VAL A 37 10.77 -17.64 -3.99
N ASP A 38 9.59 -18.17 -4.31
CA ASP A 38 9.39 -19.01 -5.48
C ASP A 38 9.28 -18.11 -6.73
N SER A 39 10.32 -18.19 -7.56
CA SER A 39 10.44 -17.42 -8.81
C SER A 39 9.44 -17.84 -9.90
N ILE A 40 8.82 -19.01 -9.78
CA ILE A 40 7.88 -19.56 -10.76
C ILE A 40 6.48 -19.05 -10.51
N ASP A 41 5.99 -19.08 -9.27
CA ASP A 41 4.58 -18.82 -8.98
C ASP A 41 4.34 -17.56 -8.12
N GLY A 42 5.43 -16.95 -7.62
CA GLY A 42 5.39 -15.73 -6.83
C GLY A 42 5.00 -15.94 -5.37
N GLU A 43 5.05 -17.17 -4.85
CA GLU A 43 4.90 -17.43 -3.43
C GLU A 43 6.14 -16.96 -2.65
N VAL A 44 5.90 -16.22 -1.56
CA VAL A 44 6.92 -15.73 -0.65
C VAL A 44 6.63 -16.32 0.73
N CYS A 45 7.56 -17.10 1.24
CA CYS A 45 7.53 -17.67 2.58
C CYS A 45 8.42 -16.83 3.50
N ILE A 46 7.89 -16.36 4.62
CA ILE A 46 8.60 -15.58 5.63
C ILE A 46 8.58 -16.36 6.94
N GLU A 47 9.76 -16.74 7.43
CA GLU A 47 9.92 -17.57 8.61
C GLU A 47 10.62 -16.77 9.72
N SER A 48 9.93 -16.61 10.85
CA SER A 48 10.51 -16.01 12.05
C SER A 48 11.26 -17.06 12.88
N PRO A 49 12.48 -16.75 13.37
CA PRO A 49 13.23 -17.64 14.24
C PRO A 49 12.48 -17.90 15.56
N ARG A 50 12.85 -18.97 16.27
CA ARG A 50 12.14 -19.40 17.49
C ARG A 50 12.18 -18.34 18.61
N ASP A 51 13.27 -17.59 18.69
CA ASP A 51 13.53 -16.48 19.60
C ASP A 51 13.26 -15.09 18.97
N GLY A 52 12.69 -15.05 17.77
CA GLY A 52 12.38 -13.82 17.06
C GLY A 52 11.05 -13.19 17.48
N ASP A 53 10.84 -11.94 17.06
CA ASP A 53 9.57 -11.24 17.24
C ASP A 53 8.56 -11.68 16.15
N PRO A 54 7.44 -12.33 16.52
CA PRO A 54 6.38 -12.68 15.58
C PRO A 54 5.76 -11.47 14.85
N LEU A 55 5.71 -10.31 15.50
CA LEU A 55 5.12 -9.09 14.93
C LEU A 55 5.93 -8.61 13.72
N LEU A 56 7.27 -8.69 13.80
CA LEU A 56 8.13 -8.32 12.68
C LEU A 56 7.89 -9.19 11.45
N ALA A 57 7.63 -10.50 11.62
CA ALA A 57 7.30 -11.37 10.49
C ALA A 57 5.96 -11.00 9.84
N LEU A 58 4.96 -10.58 10.64
CA LEU A 58 3.71 -10.03 10.11
C LEU A 58 3.96 -8.73 9.34
N ARG A 59 4.80 -7.83 9.86
CA ARG A 59 5.16 -6.59 9.17
C ARG A 59 5.93 -6.83 7.88
N VAL A 60 6.87 -7.76 7.86
CA VAL A 60 7.54 -8.17 6.61
C VAL A 60 6.51 -8.70 5.61
N ALA A 61 5.54 -9.51 6.04
CA ALA A 61 4.47 -9.97 5.16
C ALA A 61 3.65 -8.80 4.57
N GLU A 62 3.36 -7.76 5.37
CA GLU A 62 2.71 -6.54 4.87
C GLU A 62 3.59 -5.78 3.86
N VAL A 63 4.89 -5.64 4.11
CA VAL A 63 5.86 -5.02 3.19
C VAL A 63 5.91 -5.77 1.85
N VAL A 64 6.05 -7.11 1.90
CA VAL A 64 6.06 -7.98 0.72
C VAL A 64 4.76 -7.80 -0.06
N LYS A 65 3.62 -7.79 0.63
CA LYS A 65 2.31 -7.57 0.02
C LYS A 65 2.22 -6.17 -0.61
N ALA A 66 2.70 -5.13 0.07
CA ALA A 66 2.72 -3.76 -0.44
C ALA A 66 3.57 -3.63 -1.71
N ILE A 67 4.76 -4.22 -1.74
CA ILE A 67 5.61 -4.31 -2.94
C ILE A 67 4.87 -5.05 -4.06
N GLY A 68 4.23 -6.17 -3.74
CA GLY A 68 3.40 -6.94 -4.67
C GLY A 68 2.20 -6.15 -5.22
N ARG A 69 1.69 -5.17 -4.46
CA ARG A 69 0.63 -4.24 -4.89
C ARG A 69 1.14 -2.92 -5.46
N GLY A 70 2.40 -2.88 -5.88
CA GLY A 70 2.94 -1.80 -6.70
C GLY A 70 3.63 -0.67 -5.94
N PHE A 71 3.73 -0.73 -4.60
CA PHE A 71 4.59 0.20 -3.87
C PHE A 71 6.06 -0.03 -4.19
N SER A 72 6.86 1.03 -4.15
CA SER A 72 8.31 0.89 -4.20
C SER A 72 8.84 0.29 -2.89
N PRO A 73 10.00 -0.37 -2.89
CA PRO A 73 10.62 -0.89 -1.68
C PRO A 73 10.74 0.17 -0.57
N GLU A 74 11.10 1.40 -0.92
CA GLU A 74 11.31 2.50 0.02
C GLU A 74 10.01 2.89 0.73
N ASN A 75 8.89 2.98 -0.01
CA ASN A 75 7.60 3.31 0.60
C ASN A 75 7.07 2.13 1.43
N ALA A 76 7.22 0.91 0.94
CA ALA A 76 6.73 -0.28 1.64
C ALA A 76 7.49 -0.51 2.96
N ARG A 77 8.80 -0.22 2.98
CA ARG A 77 9.68 -0.34 4.16
C ARG A 77 9.22 0.50 5.36
N ALA A 78 8.49 1.58 5.12
CA ALA A 78 7.94 2.40 6.20
C ALA A 78 7.11 1.57 7.20
N LEU A 79 6.44 0.50 6.75
CA LEU A 79 5.68 -0.42 7.61
C LEU A 79 6.53 -1.20 8.63
N LEU A 80 7.84 -1.32 8.39
CA LEU A 80 8.78 -1.88 9.35
C LEU A 80 9.40 -0.82 10.26
N ASP A 81 9.42 0.43 9.82
CA ASP A 81 10.03 1.54 10.56
C ASP A 81 9.04 2.17 11.55
N ASP A 82 7.74 2.06 11.29
CA ASP A 82 6.67 2.60 12.15
C ASP A 82 5.48 1.63 12.23
N GLU A 83 5.27 1.07 13.43
CA GLU A 83 4.19 0.14 13.74
C GLU A 83 2.79 0.80 13.74
N LEU A 84 2.70 2.12 13.77
CA LEU A 84 1.41 2.82 13.70
C LEU A 84 0.90 2.99 12.27
N LEU A 85 1.76 2.74 11.27
CA LEU A 85 1.35 2.80 9.87
C LEU A 85 0.43 1.62 9.52
N LEU A 86 -0.64 1.98 8.84
CA LEU A 86 -1.64 1.07 8.32
C LEU A 86 -1.43 0.86 6.82
N PHE A 87 -1.50 -0.39 6.38
CA PHE A 87 -1.55 -0.78 4.97
C PHE A 87 -2.93 -1.35 4.62
N GLU A 88 -3.67 -0.66 3.76
CA GLU A 88 -5.00 -1.07 3.30
C GLU A 88 -4.99 -1.41 1.81
N VAL A 89 -5.73 -2.44 1.41
CA VAL A 89 -5.89 -2.84 0.00
C VAL A 89 -7.37 -2.85 -0.37
N ILE A 90 -7.73 -1.96 -1.28
CA ILE A 90 -9.07 -1.87 -1.88
C ILE A 90 -9.09 -2.74 -3.14
N SER A 91 -10.00 -3.71 -3.17
CA SER A 91 -10.22 -4.59 -4.33
C SER A 91 -11.09 -3.91 -5.38
N LEU A 92 -10.66 -3.98 -6.64
CA LEU A 92 -11.44 -3.62 -7.82
C LEU A 92 -11.77 -4.86 -8.66
N ALA A 93 -11.67 -6.06 -8.08
CA ALA A 93 -11.77 -7.33 -8.80
C ALA A 93 -13.13 -7.51 -9.50
N ASP A 94 -14.18 -6.98 -8.89
CA ASP A 94 -15.58 -7.11 -9.35
C ASP A 94 -15.95 -6.11 -10.46
N LEU A 95 -15.04 -5.19 -10.81
CA LEU A 95 -15.28 -4.22 -11.88
C LEU A 95 -15.03 -4.84 -13.25
N SER A 96 -15.94 -4.57 -14.21
CA SER A 96 -15.72 -4.92 -15.61
C SER A 96 -14.47 -4.23 -16.17
N PRO A 97 -13.79 -4.77 -17.21
CA PRO A 97 -12.57 -4.17 -17.75
C PRO A 97 -12.70 -2.69 -18.14
N LYS A 98 -13.84 -2.31 -18.74
CA LYS A 98 -14.15 -0.92 -19.10
C LYS A 98 -14.29 -0.03 -17.86
N THR A 99 -15.02 -0.50 -16.85
CA THR A 99 -15.20 0.24 -15.59
C THR A 99 -13.90 0.33 -14.81
N LEU A 100 -13.12 -0.75 -14.73
CA LEU A 100 -11.80 -0.79 -14.09
C LEU A 100 -10.86 0.25 -14.71
N SER A 101 -10.74 0.26 -16.05
CA SER A 101 -9.89 1.22 -16.76
C SER A 101 -10.31 2.67 -16.47
N ARG A 102 -11.62 2.95 -16.54
CA ARG A 102 -12.19 4.26 -16.22
C ARG A 102 -11.91 4.67 -14.77
N THR A 103 -12.15 3.78 -13.80
CA THR A 103 -11.93 4.01 -12.37
C THR A 103 -10.46 4.29 -12.07
N LYS A 104 -9.54 3.47 -12.59
CA LYS A 104 -8.10 3.71 -12.47
C LYS A 104 -7.71 5.07 -13.07
N GLY A 105 -8.24 5.41 -14.24
CA GLY A 105 -8.03 6.72 -14.87
C GLY A 105 -8.49 7.90 -14.02
N ARG A 106 -9.62 7.77 -13.31
CA ARG A 106 -10.12 8.81 -12.39
C ARG A 106 -9.23 8.98 -11.16
N ILE A 107 -8.74 7.90 -10.59
CA ILE A 107 -7.90 7.94 -9.38
C ILE A 107 -6.50 8.47 -9.71
N ILE A 108 -5.91 7.99 -10.80
CA ILE A 108 -4.60 8.47 -11.26
C ILE A 108 -4.73 9.93 -11.71
N GLY A 109 -5.76 10.26 -12.48
CA GLY A 109 -5.93 11.56 -13.10
C GLY A 109 -4.92 11.81 -14.22
N GLN A 110 -5.07 12.93 -14.92
CA GLN A 110 -4.12 13.31 -15.98
C GLN A 110 -2.72 13.42 -15.39
N THR A 111 -1.77 12.67 -15.98
CA THR A 111 -0.36 12.59 -15.55
C THR A 111 -0.15 12.33 -14.06
N GLY A 112 -1.08 11.66 -13.39
CA GLY A 112 -1.01 11.36 -11.96
C GLY A 112 -1.48 12.49 -11.03
N LYS A 113 -2.04 13.59 -11.56
CA LYS A 113 -2.39 14.78 -10.79
C LYS A 113 -3.38 14.49 -9.65
N THR A 114 -4.42 13.69 -9.90
CA THR A 114 -5.42 13.36 -8.87
C THR A 114 -4.82 12.51 -7.76
N ARG A 115 -4.03 11.49 -8.11
CA ARG A 115 -3.33 10.68 -7.11
C ARG A 115 -2.44 11.55 -6.23
N ARG A 116 -1.60 12.41 -6.82
CA ARG A 116 -0.73 13.32 -6.04
C ARG A 116 -1.52 14.26 -5.13
N ALA A 117 -2.67 14.77 -5.59
CA ALA A 117 -3.53 15.63 -4.78
C ALA A 117 -4.14 14.86 -3.60
N LEU A 118 -4.62 13.63 -3.82
CA LEU A 118 -5.07 12.74 -2.75
C LEU A 118 -3.96 12.50 -1.73
N GLU A 119 -2.76 12.14 -2.19
CA GLU A 119 -1.59 11.92 -1.32
C GLU A 119 -1.22 13.17 -0.52
N ALA A 120 -1.26 14.36 -1.13
CA ALA A 120 -0.90 15.61 -0.47
C ALA A 120 -1.94 16.10 0.55
N LEU A 121 -3.24 15.86 0.28
CA LEU A 121 -4.32 16.29 1.17
C LEU A 121 -4.54 15.30 2.34
N THR A 122 -4.18 14.04 2.16
CA THR A 122 -4.37 12.99 3.18
C THR A 122 -3.07 12.55 3.83
N GLU A 123 -1.90 12.89 3.28
CA GLU A 123 -0.59 12.39 3.76
C GLU A 123 -0.45 10.86 3.67
N VAL A 124 -1.30 10.21 2.89
CA VAL A 124 -1.28 8.76 2.61
C VAL A 124 -0.53 8.52 1.31
N LYS A 125 0.31 7.48 1.25
CA LYS A 125 0.88 6.99 -0.01
C LYS A 125 -0.12 6.10 -0.73
N ILE A 126 -0.25 6.26 -2.05
CA ILE A 126 -1.24 5.55 -2.86
C ILE A 126 -0.57 4.83 -4.02
N SER A 127 -0.79 3.52 -4.11
CA SER A 127 -0.43 2.68 -5.25
C SER A 127 -1.68 2.22 -6.00
N VAL A 128 -1.66 2.29 -7.33
CA VAL A 128 -2.74 1.76 -8.19
C VAL A 128 -2.15 0.69 -9.09
N TYR A 129 -2.39 -0.58 -8.76
CA TYR A 129 -1.73 -1.72 -9.41
C TYR A 129 -2.70 -2.86 -9.71
N GLY A 130 -2.64 -3.39 -10.94
CA GLY A 130 -3.53 -4.47 -11.36
C GLY A 130 -5.00 -4.12 -11.15
N LYS A 131 -5.69 -4.93 -10.34
CA LYS A 131 -7.08 -4.75 -9.90
C LYS A 131 -7.20 -4.25 -8.46
N THR A 132 -6.20 -3.57 -7.93
CA THR A 132 -6.24 -3.04 -6.56
C THR A 132 -5.72 -1.61 -6.46
N ILE A 133 -6.19 -0.93 -5.43
CA ILE A 133 -5.63 0.33 -4.94
C ILE A 133 -5.12 0.05 -3.53
N SER A 134 -3.92 0.49 -3.22
CA SER A 134 -3.32 0.28 -1.92
C SER A 134 -2.94 1.60 -1.27
N LEU A 135 -3.18 1.69 0.02
CA LEU A 135 -3.01 2.87 0.86
C LEU A 135 -2.02 2.54 1.97
N LEU A 136 -1.12 3.47 2.25
CA LEU A 136 -0.14 3.34 3.32
C LEU A 136 -0.04 4.68 4.05
N GLY A 137 -0.35 4.69 5.35
CA GLY A 137 -0.30 5.90 6.17
C GLY A 137 -0.91 5.69 7.56
N ASN A 138 -1.07 6.78 8.31
CA ASN A 138 -1.74 6.75 9.61
C ASN A 138 -3.20 6.31 9.47
N ALA A 139 -3.72 5.57 10.46
CA ALA A 139 -5.04 4.95 10.37
C ALA A 139 -6.18 5.95 10.09
N GLU A 140 -6.20 7.12 10.75
CA GLU A 140 -7.22 8.15 10.49
C GLU A 140 -7.14 8.69 9.06
N LYS A 141 -5.92 8.95 8.59
CA LYS A 141 -5.65 9.47 7.25
C LYS A 141 -6.02 8.46 6.16
N VAL A 142 -5.69 7.18 6.37
CA VAL A 142 -6.04 6.08 5.48
C VAL A 142 -7.56 5.96 5.33
N ARG A 143 -8.32 6.10 6.43
CA ARG A 143 -9.80 6.11 6.37
C ARG A 143 -10.34 7.24 5.49
N VAL A 144 -9.82 8.45 5.65
CA VAL A 144 -10.22 9.62 4.83
C VAL A 144 -9.86 9.39 3.35
N ALA A 145 -8.67 8.88 3.06
CA ALA A 145 -8.24 8.55 1.70
C ALA A 145 -9.10 7.44 1.08
N SER A 146 -9.44 6.41 1.85
CA SER A 146 -10.29 5.29 1.43
C SER A 146 -11.69 5.78 1.05
N GLU A 147 -12.30 6.66 1.85
CA GLU A 147 -13.59 7.29 1.55
C GLU A 147 -13.53 8.14 0.26
N ALA A 148 -12.49 8.96 0.10
CA ALA A 148 -12.29 9.76 -1.11
C ALA A 148 -12.12 8.88 -2.37
N ILE A 149 -11.46 7.73 -2.24
CA ILE A 149 -11.33 6.75 -3.32
C ILE A 149 -12.66 6.07 -3.62
N ASP A 150 -13.44 5.67 -2.61
CA ASP A 150 -14.78 5.10 -2.80
C ASP A 150 -15.71 6.09 -3.54
N MET A 151 -15.65 7.38 -3.18
CA MET A 151 -16.36 8.42 -3.92
C MET A 151 -15.99 8.43 -5.42
N LEU A 152 -14.69 8.33 -5.75
CA LEU A 152 -14.23 8.28 -7.15
C LEU A 152 -14.69 7.01 -7.87
N ILE A 153 -14.67 5.86 -7.19
CA ILE A 153 -15.15 4.56 -7.69
C ILE A 153 -16.65 4.64 -8.02
N ARG A 154 -17.44 5.24 -7.13
CA ARG A 154 -18.89 5.48 -7.31
C ARG A 154 -19.21 6.57 -8.34
N GLY A 155 -18.20 7.24 -8.89
CA GLY A 155 -18.36 8.20 -9.97
C GLY A 155 -18.57 9.65 -9.54
N ALA A 156 -18.38 9.98 -8.25
CA ALA A 156 -18.46 11.36 -7.77
C ALA A 156 -17.47 12.27 -8.53
N PRO A 157 -17.86 13.51 -8.91
CA PRO A 157 -16.96 14.45 -9.57
C PRO A 157 -15.70 14.73 -8.74
N HIS A 158 -14.56 14.94 -9.41
CA HIS A 158 -13.30 15.26 -8.74
C HIS A 158 -13.40 16.50 -7.84
N SER A 159 -14.14 17.51 -8.27
CA SER A 159 -14.39 18.74 -7.47
C SER A 159 -15.07 18.43 -6.14
N SER A 160 -16.03 17.51 -6.13
CA SER A 160 -16.70 17.08 -4.89
C SER A 160 -15.75 16.32 -3.97
N VAL A 161 -14.86 15.49 -4.54
CA VAL A 161 -13.85 14.75 -3.77
C VAL A 161 -12.81 15.69 -3.17
N TYR A 162 -12.31 16.67 -3.93
CA TYR A 162 -11.37 17.66 -3.40
C TYR A 162 -11.99 18.49 -2.28
N ARG A 163 -13.24 18.95 -2.45
CA ARG A 163 -13.95 19.68 -1.39
C ARG A 163 -14.14 18.84 -0.12
N PHE A 164 -14.41 17.54 -0.28
CA PHE A 164 -14.51 16.62 0.85
C PHE A 164 -13.18 16.54 1.62
N LEU A 165 -12.06 16.37 0.90
CA LEU A 165 -10.72 16.28 1.49
C LEU A 165 -10.29 17.58 2.18
N GLU A 166 -10.51 18.72 1.52
CA GLU A 166 -10.21 20.05 2.08
C GLU A 166 -10.98 20.29 3.37
N ARG A 167 -12.27 19.94 3.40
CA ARG A 167 -13.09 20.03 4.61
C ARG A 167 -12.54 19.13 5.71
N LYS A 168 -12.20 17.87 5.40
CA LYS A 168 -11.66 16.92 6.39
C LYS A 168 -10.33 17.38 6.98
N ARG A 169 -9.48 17.98 6.15
CA ARG A 169 -8.22 18.58 6.60
C ARG A 169 -8.45 19.76 7.54
N LYS A 170 -9.40 20.65 7.21
CA LYS A 170 -9.75 21.79 8.07
C LYS A 170 -10.31 21.35 9.43
N GLU A 171 -11.20 20.36 9.44
CA GLU A 171 -11.74 19.75 10.67
C GLU A 171 -10.62 19.20 11.58
N GLU A 172 -9.57 18.62 10.98
CA GLU A 172 -8.42 18.10 11.70
C GLU A 172 -7.50 19.21 12.24
N GLU A 173 -7.24 20.25 11.44
CA GLU A 173 -6.46 21.43 11.86
C GLU A 173 -7.12 22.13 13.06
N GLU A 174 -8.44 22.32 13.00
CA GLU A 174 -9.25 22.90 14.10
C GLU A 174 -9.20 22.02 15.37
N ARG A 175 -9.28 20.69 15.21
CA ARG A 175 -9.18 19.73 16.32
C ARG A 175 -7.81 19.77 17.00
N LEU A 176 -6.75 20.04 16.25
CA LEU A 176 -5.37 20.12 16.74
C LEU A 176 -5.01 21.50 17.31
N GLY A 177 -5.95 22.46 17.29
CA GLY A 177 -5.78 23.77 17.93
C GLY A 177 -4.96 24.78 17.13
N TRP A 178 -5.02 24.71 15.80
CA TRP A 178 -4.44 25.70 14.88
C TRP A 178 -5.48 26.70 14.37
#